data_AF-A0A522DNA1-F1
#
_entry.id   AF-A0A522DNA1-F1
#
_cell.length_a   1.000
_cell.length_b   1.000
_cell.length_c   1.000
_cell.angle_alpha   90.00
_cell.angle_beta   90.00
_cell.angle_gamma   90.00
#
_symmetry.space_group_name_H-M   'P 1'
#
loop_
_entity.id
_entity.type
_entity.pdbx_description
1 polymer ?
#
loop_
_entity_poly.entity_id
_entity_poly.type
_entity_poly.pdbx_seq_one_letter_code
_entity_poly.pdbx_strand_id
1 'polypeptide(L)'
;PEKTVPEQDAEHGAELFSRDPTLCCELRKVIPLQKSLAGYELWFTGVRREEAPTRTNTPLIAWDERNGLVKVNPLAAWTFDELIDYAGVNGVPINMLMANGYPSIGCAPCTRAVAPGEDPRAGRWAGLSKTECGLHL
;
A
#
# COMPACT_ATOMS: atom_id res chain seq x y z
N PRO A 1 6.14 -13.65 1.80
CA PRO A 1 6.06 -14.33 0.49
C PRO A 1 6.64 -15.73 0.61
N GLU A 2 6.12 -16.72 -0.12
CA GLU A 2 6.63 -18.10 -0.05
C GLU A 2 7.95 -18.27 -0.78
N LYS A 3 8.19 -17.46 -1.82
CA LYS A 3 9.39 -17.52 -2.64
C LYS A 3 10.24 -16.27 -2.49
N THR A 4 11.55 -16.46 -2.47
CA THR A 4 12.55 -15.41 -2.62
C THR A 4 12.43 -14.76 -4.01
N VAL A 5 13.10 -13.62 -4.22
CA VAL A 5 13.13 -13.00 -5.55
C VAL A 5 13.82 -13.92 -6.58
N PRO A 6 14.98 -14.54 -6.31
CA PRO A 6 15.61 -15.46 -7.25
C PRO A 6 14.73 -16.67 -7.63
N GLU A 7 14.00 -17.26 -6.67
CA GLU A 7 13.09 -18.37 -6.95
C GLU A 7 11.90 -17.94 -7.82
N GLN A 8 11.34 -16.75 -7.54
CA GLN A 8 10.28 -16.19 -8.38
C GLN A 8 10.78 -15.87 -9.79
N ASP A 9 12.00 -15.35 -9.91
CA ASP A 9 12.63 -15.02 -11.19
C ASP A 9 12.92 -16.29 -12.01
N ALA A 10 13.26 -17.40 -11.37
CA ALA A 10 13.45 -18.69 -12.05
C ALA A 10 12.15 -19.22 -12.68
N GLU A 11 11.00 -18.89 -12.10
CA GLU A 11 9.69 -19.38 -12.56
C GLU A 11 8.99 -18.43 -13.53
N HIS A 12 9.09 -17.12 -13.29
CA HIS A 12 8.35 -16.08 -14.01
C HIS A 12 9.24 -15.15 -14.84
N GLY A 13 10.55 -15.42 -14.86
CA GLY A 13 11.58 -14.57 -15.43
C GLY A 13 11.92 -13.38 -14.52
N ALA A 14 13.15 -12.87 -14.64
CA ALA A 14 13.67 -11.75 -13.84
C ALA A 14 12.77 -10.51 -13.88
N GLU A 15 12.77 -9.68 -12.83
CA GLU A 15 12.08 -8.38 -12.82
C GLU A 15 10.57 -8.44 -13.12
N LEU A 16 9.86 -9.45 -12.60
CA LEU A 16 8.40 -9.57 -12.80
C LEU A 16 7.64 -8.29 -12.42
N PHE A 17 8.15 -7.49 -11.47
CA PHE A 17 7.53 -6.23 -11.06
C PHE A 17 7.42 -5.18 -12.19
N SER A 18 8.26 -5.23 -13.22
CA SER A 18 8.25 -4.28 -14.34
C SER A 18 7.38 -4.77 -15.49
N ARG A 19 7.36 -6.09 -15.74
CA ARG A 19 6.60 -6.71 -16.83
C ARG A 19 5.14 -7.01 -16.46
N ASP A 20 4.92 -7.51 -15.25
CA ASP A 20 3.60 -7.81 -14.71
C ASP A 20 3.53 -7.43 -13.21
N PRO A 21 3.35 -6.14 -12.90
CA PRO A 21 3.24 -5.66 -11.53
C PRO A 21 2.02 -6.22 -10.80
N THR A 22 1.01 -6.71 -11.53
CA THR A 22 -0.20 -7.29 -10.94
C THR A 22 0.09 -8.68 -10.41
N LEU A 23 0.65 -9.58 -11.23
CA LEU A 23 1.08 -10.89 -10.78
C LEU A 23 2.15 -10.79 -9.69
N CYS A 24 3.13 -9.89 -9.84
CA CYS A 24 4.14 -9.66 -8.80
C CYS A 24 3.50 -9.24 -7.45
N CYS A 25 2.53 -8.33 -7.47
CA CYS A 25 1.83 -7.95 -6.24
C CYS A 25 0.94 -9.07 -5.68
N GLU A 26 0.29 -9.85 -6.53
CA GLU A 26 -0.53 -10.99 -6.10
C GLU A 26 0.32 -11.99 -5.31
N LEU A 27 1.43 -12.45 -5.90
CA LEU A 27 2.35 -13.43 -5.31
C LEU A 27 3.05 -12.91 -4.05
N ARG A 28 3.48 -11.64 -4.06
CA ARG A 28 4.34 -11.09 -2.99
C ARG A 28 3.59 -10.33 -1.90
N LYS A 29 2.35 -9.91 -2.15
CA LYS A 29 1.58 -9.08 -1.22
C LYS A 29 0.25 -9.70 -0.88
N VAL A 30 -0.55 -10.04 -1.89
CA VAL A 30 -1.94 -10.40 -1.65
C VAL A 30 -2.09 -11.79 -1.07
N ILE A 31 -1.53 -12.82 -1.71
CA ILE A 31 -1.54 -14.20 -1.19
C ILE A 31 -0.90 -14.27 0.22
N PRO A 32 0.27 -13.65 0.49
CA PRO A 32 0.84 -13.64 1.83
C PRO A 32 -0.02 -12.90 2.86
N LEU A 33 -0.70 -11.83 2.49
CA LEU A 33 -1.61 -11.11 3.38
C LEU A 33 -2.81 -11.99 3.73
N GLN A 34 -3.47 -12.58 2.74
CA GLN A 34 -4.61 -13.48 2.96
C GLN A 34 -4.26 -14.63 3.92
N LYS A 35 -3.09 -15.25 3.73
CA LYS A 35 -2.58 -16.28 4.63
C LYS A 35 -2.34 -15.76 6.04
N SER A 36 -1.80 -14.57 6.18
CA SER A 36 -1.54 -13.94 7.50
C SER A 36 -2.82 -13.52 8.21
N LEU A 37 -3.85 -13.13 7.47
CA LEU A 37 -5.15 -12.71 8.02
C LEU A 37 -6.02 -13.91 8.42
N ALA A 38 -5.71 -15.13 7.96
CA ALA A 38 -6.46 -16.32 8.32
C ALA A 38 -6.49 -16.52 9.84
N GLY A 39 -7.70 -16.56 10.41
CA GLY A 39 -7.92 -16.71 11.85
C GLY A 39 -8.07 -15.40 12.62
N TYR A 40 -7.94 -14.24 11.98
CA TYR A 40 -8.29 -12.95 12.57
C TYR A 40 -9.72 -12.54 12.21
N GLU A 41 -10.39 -11.89 13.16
CA GLU A 41 -11.75 -11.34 12.97
C GLU A 41 -11.73 -9.85 12.60
N LEU A 42 -10.61 -9.16 12.85
CA LEU A 42 -10.45 -7.72 12.66
C LEU A 42 -9.14 -7.38 11.95
N TRP A 43 -9.20 -6.47 10.99
CA TRP A 43 -8.04 -5.91 10.29
C TRP A 43 -8.06 -4.38 10.29
N PHE A 44 -7.13 -3.77 11.03
CA PHE A 44 -6.93 -2.32 11.00
C PHE A 44 -6.03 -1.92 9.82
N THR A 45 -6.43 -0.89 9.08
CA THR A 45 -5.61 -0.33 7.98
C THR A 45 -5.44 1.18 8.09
N GLY A 46 -4.35 1.69 7.51
CA GLY A 46 -4.07 3.12 7.42
C GLY A 46 -4.66 3.80 6.18
N VAL A 47 -5.62 3.17 5.48
CA VAL A 47 -6.22 3.74 4.27
C VAL A 47 -6.97 5.04 4.60
N ARG A 48 -6.69 6.11 3.84
CA ARG A 48 -7.38 7.40 3.93
C ARG A 48 -8.03 7.77 2.60
N ARG A 49 -9.14 8.51 2.66
CA ARG A 49 -9.93 8.89 1.47
C ARG A 49 -9.18 9.82 0.52
N GLU A 50 -8.28 10.64 1.06
CA GLU A 50 -7.45 11.59 0.30
C GLU A 50 -6.34 10.91 -0.52
N GLU A 51 -6.02 9.64 -0.23
CA GLU A 51 -4.83 9.01 -0.82
C GLU A 51 -4.96 8.71 -2.32
N ALA A 52 -6.17 8.44 -2.82
CA ALA A 52 -6.39 8.14 -4.24
C ALA A 52 -7.88 8.26 -4.60
N PRO A 53 -8.23 8.53 -5.87
CA PRO A 53 -9.62 8.56 -6.34
C PRO A 53 -10.42 7.28 -5.99
N THR A 54 -9.77 6.11 -6.04
CA THR A 54 -10.32 4.80 -5.69
C THR A 54 -10.68 4.65 -4.21
N ARG A 55 -10.18 5.54 -3.33
CA ARG A 55 -10.34 5.45 -1.87
C ARG A 55 -11.33 6.47 -1.31
N THR A 56 -11.84 7.39 -2.13
CA THR A 56 -12.70 8.52 -1.75
C THR A 56 -13.91 8.11 -0.90
N ASN A 57 -14.48 6.92 -1.14
CA ASN A 57 -15.65 6.40 -0.42
C ASN A 57 -15.29 5.34 0.64
N THR A 58 -14.03 5.26 1.08
CA THR A 58 -13.60 4.25 2.07
C THR A 58 -14.43 4.39 3.35
N PRO A 59 -15.15 3.34 3.78
CA PRO A 59 -15.91 3.35 5.03
C PRO A 59 -14.98 3.21 6.23
N LEU A 60 -15.39 3.72 7.40
CA LEU A 60 -14.64 3.55 8.64
C LEU A 60 -14.60 2.08 9.07
N ILE A 61 -15.70 1.34 8.85
CA ILE A 61 -15.84 -0.07 9.16
C ILE A 61 -16.56 -0.72 7.98
N ALA A 62 -16.04 -1.84 7.50
CA ALA A 62 -16.69 -2.66 6.49
C ALA A 62 -16.39 -4.13 6.68
N TRP A 63 -17.26 -4.99 6.18
CA TRP A 63 -16.96 -6.40 6.00
C TRP A 63 -16.07 -6.59 4.78
N ASP A 64 -14.97 -7.32 4.93
CA ASP A 64 -14.05 -7.70 3.85
C ASP A 64 -14.37 -9.13 3.42
N GLU A 65 -15.25 -9.27 2.42
CA GLU A 65 -15.66 -10.56 1.88
C GLU A 65 -14.49 -11.42 1.39
N ARG A 66 -13.43 -10.77 0.88
CA ARG A 66 -12.26 -11.48 0.35
C ARG A 66 -11.46 -12.16 1.45
N ASN A 67 -11.41 -11.57 2.63
CA ASN A 67 -10.64 -12.06 3.77
C ASN A 67 -11.51 -12.66 4.89
N GLY A 68 -12.84 -12.53 4.80
CA GLY A 68 -13.78 -13.07 5.78
C GLY A 68 -13.68 -12.43 7.16
N LEU A 69 -13.41 -11.11 7.22
CA LEU A 69 -13.20 -10.39 8.48
C LEU A 69 -13.72 -8.95 8.43
N VAL A 70 -13.79 -8.30 9.60
CA VAL A 70 -14.14 -6.88 9.70
C VAL A 70 -12.90 -6.01 9.48
N LYS A 71 -12.96 -5.15 8.47
CA LYS A 71 -11.90 -4.18 8.16
C LYS A 71 -12.23 -2.82 8.78
N VAL A 72 -11.28 -2.28 9.53
CA VAL A 72 -11.41 -1.00 10.25
C VAL A 72 -10.39 0.00 9.73
N ASN A 73 -10.85 1.16 9.28
CA ASN A 73 -10.04 2.23 8.69
C ASN A 73 -10.16 3.48 9.57
N PRO A 74 -9.53 3.52 10.77
CA PRO A 74 -9.72 4.60 11.73
C PRO A 74 -9.30 5.97 11.21
N LEU A 75 -8.37 5.99 10.24
CA LEU A 75 -7.84 7.20 9.63
C LEU A 75 -8.56 7.56 8.32
N ALA A 76 -9.65 6.87 7.95
CA ALA A 76 -10.29 7.05 6.64
C ALA A 76 -10.65 8.52 6.34
N ALA A 77 -11.10 9.25 7.37
CA ALA A 77 -11.53 10.64 7.26
C ALA A 77 -10.38 11.65 7.43
N TRP A 78 -9.18 11.22 7.81
CA TRP A 78 -8.08 12.13 8.12
C TRP A 78 -7.43 12.66 6.84
N THR A 79 -7.05 13.93 6.86
CA THR A 79 -6.14 14.50 5.87
C THR A 79 -4.70 14.06 6.13
N PHE A 80 -3.81 14.30 5.16
CA PHE A 80 -2.37 14.12 5.39
C PHE A 80 -1.83 15.03 6.49
N ASP A 81 -2.28 16.28 6.57
CA ASP A 81 -1.82 17.23 7.59
C ASP A 81 -2.23 16.78 9.00
N GLU A 82 -3.47 16.33 9.19
CA GLU A 82 -3.92 15.79 10.48
C GLU A 82 -3.10 14.57 10.93
N LEU A 83 -2.71 13.72 9.99
CA LEU A 83 -1.85 12.56 10.26
C LEU A 83 -0.45 12.98 10.72
N ILE A 84 0.16 13.96 10.05
CA ILE A 84 1.50 14.46 10.38
C ILE A 84 1.47 15.24 11.69
N ASP A 85 0.46 16.07 11.91
CA ASP A 85 0.29 16.82 13.15
C ASP A 85 0.13 15.89 14.34
N TYR A 86 -0.71 14.85 14.21
CA TYR A 86 -0.85 13.84 15.25
C TYR A 86 0.48 13.14 15.54
N ALA A 87 1.21 12.74 14.49
CA ALA A 87 2.51 12.11 14.65
C ALA A 87 3.51 13.03 15.37
N GLY A 88 3.53 14.32 15.03
CA GLY A 88 4.39 15.32 15.66
C GLY A 88 4.05 15.55 17.13
N VAL A 89 2.77 15.77 17.45
CA VAL A 89 2.28 15.99 18.82
C VAL A 89 2.55 14.78 19.73
N ASN A 90 2.43 13.57 19.19
CA ASN A 90 2.58 12.33 19.96
C ASN A 90 3.97 11.69 19.85
N GLY A 91 4.93 12.35 19.17
CA GLY A 91 6.29 11.82 19.02
C GLY A 91 6.36 10.49 18.26
N VAL A 92 5.43 10.23 17.33
CA VAL A 92 5.40 9.02 16.51
C VAL A 92 6.55 9.10 15.50
N PRO A 93 7.44 8.09 15.42
CA PRO A 93 8.51 8.06 14.44
C PRO A 93 7.96 8.06 13.00
N ILE A 94 8.41 9.00 12.19
CA ILE A 94 8.09 9.09 10.76
C ILE A 94 9.25 8.53 9.94
N ASN A 95 8.94 7.82 8.85
CA ASN A 95 9.96 7.28 7.97
C ASN A 95 10.77 8.41 7.32
N MET A 96 12.10 8.39 7.48
CA MET A 96 13.02 9.42 6.96
C MET A 96 12.90 9.64 5.45
N LEU A 97 12.46 8.63 4.67
CA LEU A 97 12.22 8.79 3.24
C LEU A 97 11.14 9.83 2.93
N MET A 98 10.18 10.08 3.83
CA MET A 98 9.16 11.11 3.64
C MET A 98 9.79 12.51 3.52
N ALA A 99 10.80 12.81 4.32
CA ALA A 99 11.58 14.06 4.23
C ALA A 99 12.50 14.12 2.99
N ASN A 100 12.70 12.98 2.31
CA ASN A 100 13.54 12.85 1.12
C ASN A 100 12.71 12.67 -0.16
N GLY A 101 11.48 13.18 -0.18
CA GLY A 101 10.63 13.21 -1.38
C GLY A 101 9.84 11.92 -1.65
N TYR A 102 9.69 11.02 -0.66
CA TYR A 102 8.88 9.80 -0.79
C TYR A 102 7.59 9.87 0.06
N PRO A 103 6.56 10.62 -0.36
CA PRO A 103 5.31 10.75 0.41
C PRO A 103 4.44 9.47 0.36
N SER A 104 4.70 8.54 -0.57
CA SER A 104 4.11 7.21 -0.59
C SER A 104 5.16 6.14 -0.80
N ILE A 105 5.36 5.26 0.18
CA ILE A 105 6.46 4.29 0.21
C ILE A 105 5.92 2.87 -0.04
N GLY A 106 6.55 2.15 -0.97
CA GLY A 106 6.22 0.76 -1.31
C GLY A 106 7.46 -0.13 -1.40
N CYS A 107 7.47 -1.04 -2.37
CA CYS A 107 8.67 -1.82 -2.67
C CYS A 107 9.70 -0.92 -3.35
N ALA A 108 10.99 -1.11 -3.06
CA ALA A 108 12.08 -0.36 -3.68
C ALA A 108 11.98 -0.24 -5.21
N PRO A 109 11.74 -1.32 -6.00
CA PRO A 109 11.67 -1.19 -7.46
C PRO A 109 10.40 -0.51 -7.99
N CYS A 110 9.40 -0.26 -7.14
CA CYS A 110 8.11 0.31 -7.53
C CYS A 110 7.82 1.64 -6.84
N THR A 111 8.85 2.28 -6.27
CA THR A 111 8.73 3.54 -5.53
C THR A 111 9.87 4.46 -5.93
N ARG A 112 9.55 5.67 -6.40
CA ARG A 112 10.51 6.76 -6.61
C ARG A 112 10.11 7.99 -5.77
N ALA A 113 11.05 8.93 -5.62
CA ALA A 113 10.73 10.26 -5.13
C ALA A 113 9.82 11.02 -6.11
N VAL A 114 9.03 11.96 -5.59
CA VAL A 114 8.17 12.86 -6.38
C VAL A 114 8.70 14.28 -6.35
N ALA A 115 8.51 15.04 -7.42
CA ALA A 115 8.86 16.46 -7.46
C ALA A 115 7.84 17.31 -6.68
N PRO A 116 8.22 18.53 -6.24
CA PRO A 116 7.27 19.46 -5.64
C PRO A 116 6.04 19.70 -6.53
N GLY A 117 4.85 19.53 -5.97
CA GLY A 117 3.57 19.71 -6.67
C GLY A 117 3.10 18.50 -7.48
N GLU A 118 3.89 17.42 -7.59
CA GLU A 118 3.38 16.14 -8.09
C GLU A 118 2.40 15.51 -7.08
N ASP A 119 1.49 14.67 -7.59
CA ASP A 119 0.63 13.83 -6.75
C ASP A 119 1.48 12.99 -5.77
N PRO A 120 1.16 12.94 -4.47
CA PRO A 120 1.92 12.20 -3.46
C PRO A 120 2.12 10.69 -3.74
N ARG A 121 1.30 10.10 -4.59
CA ARG A 121 1.41 8.71 -5.03
C ARG A 121 1.97 8.56 -6.44
N ALA A 122 2.31 9.63 -7.16
CA ALA A 122 2.91 9.58 -8.49
C ALA A 122 4.23 8.77 -8.56
N GLY A 123 4.90 8.59 -7.40
CA GLY A 123 6.08 7.76 -7.29
C GLY A 123 5.82 6.26 -7.30
N ARG A 124 4.56 5.82 -7.18
CA ARG A 124 4.15 4.42 -7.13
C ARG A 124 3.86 3.90 -8.53
N TRP A 125 4.51 2.80 -8.92
CA TRP A 125 4.34 2.20 -10.26
C TRP A 125 4.50 3.22 -11.41
N ALA A 126 5.37 4.20 -11.24
CA ALA A 126 5.58 5.26 -12.23
C ALA A 126 5.89 4.66 -13.60
N GLY A 127 5.14 5.09 -14.62
CA GLY A 127 5.26 4.57 -15.99
C GLY A 127 4.40 3.34 -16.30
N LEU A 128 3.59 2.86 -15.36
CA LEU A 128 2.66 1.73 -15.54
C LEU A 128 1.20 2.19 -15.37
N SER A 129 0.25 1.44 -15.94
CA SER A 129 -1.20 1.72 -15.79
C SER A 129 -1.78 1.34 -14.43
N LYS A 130 -0.96 0.79 -13.52
CA LYS A 130 -1.39 0.25 -12.23
C LYS A 130 -1.56 1.35 -11.19
N THR A 131 -2.74 1.41 -10.58
CA THR A 131 -3.09 2.40 -9.56
C THR A 131 -3.10 1.83 -8.13
N GLU A 132 -3.44 0.55 -7.98
CA GLU A 132 -3.53 -0.13 -6.69
C GLU A 132 -2.76 -1.46 -6.65
N CYS A 133 -2.25 -1.78 -5.46
CA CYS A 133 -1.45 -2.99 -5.23
C CYS A 133 -2.27 -4.27 -5.13
N GLY A 134 -3.60 -4.17 -4.96
CA GLY A 134 -4.49 -5.32 -4.75
C GLY A 134 -4.77 -5.68 -3.29
N LEU A 135 -4.08 -5.07 -2.32
CA LEU A 135 -4.31 -5.34 -0.89
C LEU A 135 -5.67 -4.84 -0.40
N HIS A 136 -6.26 -3.84 -1.05
CA HIS A 136 -7.51 -3.20 -0.59
C HIS A 136 -8.61 -3.20 -1.65
N LEU A 137 -8.46 -4.04 -2.69
CA LEU A 137 -9.45 -4.26 -3.74
C LEU A 137 -10.41 -5.37 -3.31
#